data_AF-A0A3D2R4E6-F1
#
_entry.id   AF-A0A3D2R4E6-F1
#
_cell.length_a   1.000
_cell.length_b   1.000
_cell.length_c   1.000
_cell.angle_alpha   90.00
_cell.angle_beta   90.00
_cell.angle_gamma   90.00
#
_symmetry.space_group_name_H-M   'P 1'
#
loop_
_entity.id
_entity.type
_entity.pdbx_description
1 polymer ?
#
loop_
_entity_poly.entity_id
_entity_poly.type
_entity_poly.pdbx_seq_one_letter_code
_entity_poly.pdbx_strand_id
1 'polypeptide(L)'
;MASFGDQLVLFSKDRKTQNSAIYLIDKKAGHYDLEPQDTLDVRCLITGADYHEASGLMGLVGYSPDGVQYLFLLPDFTVPYDQSKMETFVLPVNPAQIEAIHIESPSVIWMTSEDEGLGLPRLFKATIE
;
A
#
# COMPACT_ATOMS: atom_id res chain seq x y z
N MET A 1 -5.41 0.66 -3.70
CA MET A 1 -6.63 -0.16 -3.50
C MET A 1 -6.25 -1.60 -3.73
N ALA A 2 -6.79 -2.54 -2.96
CA ALA A 2 -6.56 -3.97 -3.14
C ALA A 2 -7.87 -4.75 -3.11
N SER A 3 -7.88 -5.95 -3.71
CA SER A 3 -8.98 -6.91 -3.57
C SER A 3 -8.82 -7.68 -2.26
N PHE A 4 -9.84 -7.65 -1.39
CA PHE A 4 -9.79 -8.24 -0.05
C PHE A 4 -11.07 -9.03 0.23
N GLY A 5 -11.01 -10.37 0.11
CA GLY A 5 -12.20 -11.23 0.21
C GLY A 5 -13.28 -10.83 -0.81
N ASP A 6 -14.51 -10.63 -0.33
CA ASP A 6 -15.64 -10.15 -1.15
C ASP A 6 -15.69 -8.62 -1.32
N GLN A 7 -14.68 -7.92 -0.81
CA GLN A 7 -14.61 -6.46 -0.78
C GLN A 7 -13.38 -5.92 -1.52
N LEU A 8 -13.42 -4.62 -1.80
CA LEU A 8 -12.27 -3.80 -2.15
C LEU A 8 -11.89 -2.99 -0.92
N VAL A 9 -10.60 -2.89 -0.65
CA VAL A 9 -10.07 -2.00 0.39
C VAL A 9 -9.36 -0.82 -0.25
N LEU A 10 -9.79 0.38 0.11
CA LEU A 10 -9.23 1.64 -0.37
C LEU A 10 -8.45 2.31 0.76
N PHE A 11 -7.32 2.91 0.38
CA PHE A 11 -6.43 3.66 1.24
C PHE A 11 -6.39 5.09 0.71
N SER A 12 -6.70 6.08 1.54
CA SER A 12 -6.71 7.48 1.08
C SER A 12 -5.30 8.06 0.96
N LYS A 13 -5.11 8.93 -0.03
CA LYS A 13 -3.92 9.78 -0.15
C LYS A 13 -4.20 11.17 0.43
N ASP A 14 -4.06 11.33 1.76
CA ASP A 14 -4.24 12.64 2.42
C ASP A 14 -2.93 13.44 2.40
N ARG A 15 -2.86 14.46 1.53
CA ARG A 15 -1.67 15.34 1.42
C ARG A 15 -1.50 16.31 2.59
N LYS A 16 -2.53 16.52 3.41
CA LYS A 16 -2.50 17.44 4.54
C LYS A 16 -1.98 16.74 5.80
N THR A 17 -2.54 15.58 6.14
CA THR A 17 -2.15 14.85 7.36
C THR A 17 -1.10 13.76 7.11
N GLN A 18 -1.02 13.24 5.89
CA GLN A 18 -0.18 12.08 5.51
C GLN A 18 -0.58 10.78 6.24
N ASN A 19 -1.78 10.76 6.81
CA ASN A 19 -2.41 9.54 7.28
C ASN A 19 -3.22 8.91 6.14
N SER A 20 -3.50 7.62 6.27
CA SER A 20 -4.30 6.87 5.30
C SER A 20 -5.54 6.29 5.97
N ALA A 21 -6.70 6.86 5.65
CA ALA A 21 -7.98 6.28 6.03
C ALA A 21 -8.25 5.01 5.20
N ILE A 22 -8.80 3.99 5.86
CA ILE A 22 -9.19 2.71 5.26
C ILE A 22 -10.70 2.74 5.00
N TYR A 23 -11.10 2.39 3.78
CA TYR A 23 -12.49 2.23 3.38
C TYR A 23 -12.70 0.82 2.84
N LEU A 24 -13.87 0.23 3.12
CA LEU A 24 -14.29 -1.05 2.57
C LEU A 24 -15.46 -0.83 1.62
N ILE A 25 -15.41 -1.48 0.47
CA ILE A 25 -16.44 -1.40 -0.57
C ILE A 25 -16.80 -2.82 -1.01
N ASP A 26 -18.08 -3.15 -1.08
CA ASP A 26 -18.49 -4.43 -1.65
C ASP A 26 -18.16 -4.48 -3.15
N LYS A 27 -17.70 -5.63 -3.64
CA LYS A 27 -17.38 -5.81 -5.09
C LYS A 27 -18.61 -5.76 -6.00
N LYS A 28 -19.81 -5.69 -5.44
CA LYS A 28 -21.04 -5.51 -6.21
C LYS A 28 -21.06 -4.10 -6.81
N ALA A 29 -21.36 -3.99 -8.09
CA ALA A 29 -21.51 -2.68 -8.71
C ALA A 29 -22.69 -1.90 -8.10
N GLY A 30 -22.48 -0.61 -7.82
CA GLY A 30 -23.50 0.25 -7.22
C GLY A 30 -22.95 1.61 -6.81
N HIS A 31 -23.84 2.43 -6.24
CA HIS A 31 -23.46 3.66 -5.54
C HIS A 31 -23.23 3.36 -4.06
N TYR A 32 -22.12 3.86 -3.53
CA TYR A 32 -21.73 3.68 -2.14
C TYR A 32 -21.38 5.04 -1.55
N ASP A 33 -21.93 5.31 -0.36
CA ASP A 33 -21.45 6.37 0.51
C ASP A 33 -20.40 5.77 1.45
N LEU A 34 -19.19 6.30 1.42
CA LEU A 34 -18.05 5.74 2.13
C LEU A 34 -17.75 6.53 3.39
N GLU A 35 -17.65 5.81 4.51
CA GLU A 35 -17.12 6.32 5.77
C GLU A 35 -15.83 5.58 6.13
N PRO A 36 -14.82 6.28 6.67
CA PRO A 36 -13.56 5.65 7.06
C PRO A 36 -13.82 4.62 8.17
N GLN A 37 -13.35 3.39 7.96
CA GLN A 37 -13.49 2.27 8.91
C GLN A 37 -12.31 2.20 9.88
N ASP A 38 -11.15 2.74 9.47
CA ASP A 38 -9.95 2.83 10.29
C ASP A 38 -9.00 3.90 9.70
N THR A 39 -7.88 4.20 10.37
CA THR A 39 -6.84 5.12 9.88
C THR A 39 -5.44 4.66 10.28
N LEU A 40 -4.53 4.63 9.30
CA LEU A 40 -3.12 4.33 9.50
C LEU A 40 -2.29 5.64 9.65
N ASP A 41 -1.46 5.73 10.68
CA ASP A 41 -0.44 6.80 10.86
C ASP A 41 0.85 6.40 10.13
N VAL A 42 0.81 6.44 8.80
CA VAL A 42 1.94 6.05 7.92
C VAL A 42 2.89 7.22 7.61
N ARG A 43 2.45 8.46 7.83
CA ARG A 43 3.19 9.70 7.50
C ARG A 43 3.73 9.72 6.07
N CYS A 44 2.98 9.08 5.18
CA CYS A 44 3.31 8.86 3.79
C CYS A 44 2.04 8.97 2.94
N LEU A 45 2.22 9.27 1.67
CA LEU A 45 1.19 9.15 0.66
C LEU A 45 1.20 7.72 0.13
N ILE A 46 0.17 6.94 0.48
CA ILE A 46 -0.02 5.60 -0.07
C ILE A 46 -0.42 5.71 -1.55
N THR A 47 0.24 4.92 -2.39
CA THR A 47 0.13 4.96 -3.86
C THR A 47 -0.34 3.63 -4.43
N GLY A 48 0.17 2.52 -3.90
CA GLY A 48 -0.19 1.17 -4.30
C GLY A 48 -0.55 0.29 -3.12
N ALA A 49 -1.39 -0.72 -3.38
CA ALA A 49 -1.72 -1.76 -2.42
C ALA A 49 -1.96 -3.10 -3.14
N ASP A 50 -1.57 -4.20 -2.51
CA ASP A 50 -1.94 -5.55 -2.93
C ASP A 50 -2.20 -6.43 -1.70
N TYR A 51 -3.05 -7.44 -1.86
CA TYR A 51 -3.40 -8.38 -0.80
C TYR A 51 -3.19 -9.82 -1.27
N HIS A 52 -2.29 -10.53 -0.59
CA HIS A 52 -2.02 -11.92 -0.86
C HIS A 52 -2.88 -12.81 0.04
N GLU A 53 -4.00 -13.28 -0.51
CA GLU A 53 -5.06 -13.99 0.22
C GLU A 53 -4.54 -15.24 0.94
N ALA A 54 -3.68 -16.03 0.29
CA ALA A 54 -3.19 -17.29 0.86
C ALA A 54 -2.37 -17.09 2.15
N SER A 55 -1.78 -15.92 2.36
CA SER A 55 -1.02 -15.61 3.59
C SER A 55 -1.66 -14.54 4.47
N GLY A 56 -2.76 -13.93 4.05
CA GLY A 56 -3.36 -12.79 4.76
C GLY A 56 -2.49 -11.53 4.79
N LEU A 57 -1.51 -11.39 3.89
CA LEU A 57 -0.58 -10.27 3.89
C LEU A 57 -1.10 -9.13 3.02
N MET A 58 -1.26 -7.95 3.61
CA MET A 58 -1.47 -6.70 2.87
C MET A 58 -0.13 -5.99 2.70
N GLY A 59 0.18 -5.55 1.49
CA GLY A 59 1.36 -4.75 1.18
C GLY A 59 0.95 -3.40 0.65
N LEU A 60 1.54 -2.33 1.18
CA LEU A 60 1.35 -0.96 0.72
C LEU A 60 2.68 -0.37 0.26
N VAL A 61 2.63 0.45 -0.77
CA VAL A 61 3.75 1.31 -1.18
C VAL A 61 3.33 2.76 -1.09
N GLY A 62 4.28 3.62 -0.77
CA GLY A 62 4.03 5.04 -0.65
C GLY A 62 5.30 5.83 -0.42
N TYR A 63 5.17 7.14 -0.34
CA TYR A 63 6.30 8.03 -0.16
C TYR A 63 6.02 9.17 0.81
N SER A 64 7.05 9.55 1.56
CA SER A 64 7.02 10.72 2.45
C SER A 64 7.15 12.03 1.64
N PRO A 65 6.84 13.20 2.22
CA PRO A 65 6.91 14.49 1.52
C PRO A 65 8.27 14.86 0.94
N ASP A 66 9.35 14.33 1.51
CA ASP A 66 10.73 14.47 1.03
C ASP A 66 11.12 13.44 -0.05
N GLY A 67 10.18 12.59 -0.46
CA GLY A 67 10.32 11.65 -1.59
C GLY A 67 10.90 10.29 -1.23
N VAL A 68 11.14 10.00 0.06
CA VAL A 68 11.61 8.68 0.49
C VAL A 68 10.51 7.65 0.24
N GLN A 69 10.88 6.57 -0.44
CA GLN A 69 9.96 5.49 -0.80
C GLN A 69 9.90 4.43 0.31
N TYR A 70 8.70 3.93 0.58
CA TYR A 70 8.45 2.95 1.63
C TYR A 70 7.65 1.75 1.11
N LEU A 71 7.93 0.59 1.70
CA LEU A 71 7.11 -0.61 1.66
C LEU A 71 6.57 -0.84 3.08
N PHE A 72 5.26 -0.98 3.21
CA PHE A 72 4.59 -1.36 4.45
C PHE A 72 4.02 -2.76 4.29
N LEU A 73 4.35 -3.65 5.22
CA LEU A 73 3.80 -5.00 5.29
C LEU A 73 2.89 -5.10 6.51
N LEU A 74 1.65 -5.49 6.25
CA LEU A 74 0.60 -5.61 7.24
C LEU A 74 0.17 -7.09 7.30
N PRO A 75 0.87 -7.93 8.09
CA PRO A 75 0.48 -9.34 8.26
C PRO A 75 -0.84 -9.47 9.00
N ASP A 76 -1.55 -10.58 8.75
CA ASP A 76 -2.87 -10.89 9.30
C ASP A 76 -3.85 -9.71 9.15
N PHE A 77 -3.93 -9.15 7.93
CA PHE A 77 -4.65 -7.91 7.69
C PHE A 77 -6.15 -8.04 8.04
N THR A 78 -6.59 -7.17 8.95
CA THR A 78 -7.99 -6.95 9.32
C THR A 78 -8.29 -5.47 9.33
N VAL A 79 -9.58 -5.12 9.32
CA VAL A 79 -10.04 -3.74 9.53
C VAL A 79 -11.00 -3.75 10.73
N PRO A 80 -10.71 -3.02 11.82
CA PRO A 80 -9.51 -2.19 12.04
C PRO A 80 -8.22 -3.01 12.13
N TYR A 81 -7.09 -2.37 11.83
CA TYR A 81 -5.77 -2.99 11.82
C TYR A 81 -4.98 -2.67 13.10
N ASP A 82 -4.35 -3.69 13.67
CA ASP A 82 -3.38 -3.51 14.75
C ASP A 82 -2.03 -3.04 14.18
N GLN A 83 -1.85 -1.71 14.13
CA GLN A 83 -0.65 -1.08 13.57
C GLN A 83 0.65 -1.46 14.27
N SER A 84 0.60 -2.04 15.48
CA SER A 84 1.81 -2.55 16.15
C SER A 84 2.46 -3.74 15.41
N LYS A 85 1.70 -4.41 14.54
CA LYS A 85 2.16 -5.51 13.67
C LYS A 85 2.73 -5.04 12.34
N MET A 86 2.59 -3.76 12.01
CA MET A 86 3.03 -3.23 10.72
C MET A 86 4.55 -3.20 10.65
N GLU A 87 5.11 -3.83 9.62
CA GLU A 87 6.53 -3.72 9.29
C GLU A 87 6.71 -2.64 8.24
N THR A 88 7.73 -1.79 8.41
CA THR A 88 8.01 -0.66 7.51
C THR A 88 9.45 -0.73 7.02
N PHE A 89 9.62 -0.68 5.71
CA PHE A 89 10.92 -0.74 5.05
C PHE A 89 11.14 0.53 4.22
N VAL A 90 12.31 1.13 4.35
CA VAL A 90 12.76 2.18 3.43
C VAL A 90 13.29 1.50 2.18
N LEU A 91 12.76 1.88 1.02
CA LEU A 91 13.22 1.38 -0.26
C LEU A 91 14.38 2.28 -0.75
N PRO A 92 15.59 1.74 -0.96
CA PRO A 92 16.77 2.53 -1.34
C PRO A 92 16.78 2.86 -2.83
N VAL A 93 15.69 3.45 -3.33
CA VAL A 93 15.49 3.80 -4.74
C VAL A 93 15.24 5.29 -4.86
N ASN A 94 16.12 6.02 -5.54
CA ASN A 94 16.00 7.45 -5.78
C ASN A 94 16.68 7.85 -7.11
N PRO A 95 16.12 8.80 -7.88
CA PRO A 95 14.73 9.27 -7.81
C PRO A 95 13.77 8.16 -8.27
N ALA A 96 12.62 8.00 -7.62
CA ALA A 96 11.54 7.11 -8.04
C ALA A 96 10.24 7.46 -7.32
N GLN A 97 9.09 7.34 -7.98
CA GLN A 97 7.77 7.23 -7.35
C GLN A 97 7.21 5.85 -7.65
N ILE A 98 7.11 5.01 -6.61
CA ILE A 98 6.52 3.68 -6.73
C ILE A 98 5.00 3.81 -6.66
N GLU A 99 4.30 3.24 -7.65
CA GLU A 99 2.83 3.35 -7.78
C GLU A 99 2.12 1.99 -7.82
N ALA A 100 2.85 0.90 -8.08
CA ALA A 100 2.27 -0.43 -8.06
C ALA A 100 3.10 -1.40 -7.21
N ILE A 101 2.39 -2.35 -6.62
CA ILE A 101 2.90 -3.47 -5.84
C ILE A 101 2.14 -4.73 -6.25
N HIS A 102 2.83 -5.87 -6.26
CA HIS A 102 2.24 -7.19 -6.33
C HIS A 102 2.97 -8.14 -5.38
N ILE A 103 2.24 -8.87 -4.56
CA ILE A 103 2.79 -9.86 -3.63
C ILE A 103 2.66 -11.24 -4.29
N GLU A 104 3.78 -11.79 -4.76
CA GLU A 104 3.84 -13.17 -5.27
C GLU A 104 3.82 -14.17 -4.10
N SER A 105 4.47 -13.82 -2.99
CA SER A 105 4.47 -14.55 -1.73
C SER A 105 4.89 -13.61 -0.58
N PRO A 106 4.74 -14.02 0.69
CA PRO A 106 5.24 -13.22 1.82
C PRO A 106 6.72 -12.82 1.74
N SER A 107 7.53 -13.59 1.01
CA SER A 107 8.96 -13.33 0.84
C SER A 107 9.32 -12.72 -0.52
N VAL A 108 8.38 -12.57 -1.46
CA VAL A 108 8.66 -12.05 -2.81
C VAL A 108 7.62 -11.02 -3.22
N ILE A 109 8.09 -9.77 -3.36
CA ILE A 109 7.25 -8.61 -3.65
C ILE A 109 7.79 -7.90 -4.88
N TRP A 110 6.92 -7.67 -5.86
CA TRP A 110 7.19 -6.93 -7.08
C TRP A 110 6.65 -5.51 -6.97
N MET A 111 7.41 -4.53 -7.46
CA MET A 111 7.00 -3.12 -7.44
C MET A 111 7.39 -2.44 -8.75
N THR A 112 6.65 -1.42 -9.17
CA THR A 112 7.03 -0.59 -10.32
C THR A 112 7.07 0.89 -9.97
N SER A 113 7.97 1.62 -10.63
CA SER A 113 8.05 3.08 -10.56
C SER A 113 7.59 3.73 -11.85
N GLU A 114 6.99 4.92 -11.72
CA GLU A 114 6.64 5.78 -12.85
C GLU A 114 7.87 6.43 -13.51
N ASP A 115 7.67 6.94 -14.72
CA ASP A 115 8.58 7.90 -15.35
C ASP A 115 8.19 9.31 -14.90
N GLU A 116 8.85 9.82 -13.86
CA GLU A 116 8.64 11.19 -13.36
C GLU A 116 9.46 12.24 -14.15
N GLY A 117 10.15 11.85 -15.23
CA GLY A 117 11.05 12.72 -15.99
C GLY A 117 12.42 12.98 -15.34
N LEU A 118 12.64 12.49 -14.11
CA LEU A 118 13.93 12.53 -13.40
C LEU A 118 14.64 11.17 -13.37
N GLY A 119 13.93 10.09 -13.70
CA GLY A 119 14.44 8.72 -13.71
C GLY A 119 13.70 7.87 -14.76
N LEU A 120 14.17 6.64 -14.98
CA LEU A 120 13.48 5.68 -15.85
C LEU A 120 12.45 4.87 -15.05
N PRO A 121 11.32 4.47 -15.66
CA PRO A 121 10.40 3.53 -15.04
C PRO A 121 11.11 2.19 -14.87
N ARG A 122 10.98 1.59 -13.69
CA ARG A 122 11.69 0.35 -13.31
C ARG A 122 10.74 -0.66 -12.69
N LEU A 123 11.05 -1.94 -12.91
CA LEU A 123 10.52 -3.07 -12.16
C LEU A 123 11.53 -3.45 -11.07
N PHE A 124 11.06 -3.58 -9.84
CA PHE A 124 11.83 -3.99 -8.68
C PHE A 124 11.31 -5.31 -8.13
N LYS A 125 12.21 -6.11 -7.57
CA LYS A 125 11.90 -7.28 -6.76
C LYS A 125 12.52 -7.08 -5.38
N ALA A 126 11.69 -7.10 -4.35
CA ALA A 126 12.12 -7.21 -2.96
C ALA A 126 12.00 -8.66 -2.52
N THR A 127 13.06 -9.16 -1.87
CA THR A 127 13.05 -10.46 -1.18
C THR A 127 13.14 -10.18 0.31
N ILE A 128 12.19 -10.70 1.10
CA ILE A 128 12.16 -10.57 2.55
C ILE A 128 12.69 -11.87 3.15
N GLU A 129 13.65 -11.77 4.06
CA GLU A 129 14.30 -12.90 4.78
C GLU A 129 13.70 -13.11 6.17
#